data_AF-A0A0F9R7S6-F1
#
_entry.id   AF-A0A0F9R7S6-F1
#
_cell.length_a   1.000
_cell.length_b   1.000
_cell.length_c   1.000
_cell.angle_alpha   90.00
_cell.angle_beta   90.00
_cell.angle_gamma   90.00
#
_symmetry.space_group_name_H-M   'P 1'
#
loop_
_entity.id
_entity.type
_entity.pdbx_description
1 polymer ?
#
loop_
_entity_poly.entity_id
_entity_poly.type
_entity_poly.pdbx_seq_one_letter_code
_entity_poly.pdbx_strand_id
1 'polypeptide(L)' 'MPLTGTLKRVAEDECPHCRKQYGKHSKKAFIRCLVTADYDLANAIVMIERLKEGAKPVEIVGGVDGGGEEGKD' A
#
# COMPACT_ATOMS: atom_id res chain seq x y z
N MET A 1 -22.75 0.76 16.58
CA MET A 1 -22.23 1.83 17.45
C MET A 1 -21.32 2.72 16.62
N PRO A 2 -21.38 4.06 16.75
CA PRO A 2 -20.42 4.94 16.08
C PRO A 2 -18.99 4.68 16.62
N LEU A 3 -17.99 4.78 15.73
CA LEU A 3 -16.58 4.74 16.13
C LEU A 3 -16.27 5.98 16.98
N THR A 4 -15.61 5.81 18.12
CA THR A 4 -15.25 6.90 19.03
C THR A 4 -13.75 6.86 19.37
N GLY A 5 -13.20 7.99 19.83
CA GLY A 5 -11.82 8.09 20.27
C GLY A 5 -10.79 7.79 19.17
N THR A 6 -9.73 7.06 19.52
CA THR A 6 -8.60 6.73 18.64
C THR A 6 -9.01 5.94 17.40
N LEU A 7 -9.97 5.03 17.54
CA LEU A 7 -10.48 4.22 16.42
C LEU A 7 -11.13 5.07 15.33
N LYS A 8 -11.80 6.18 15.72
CA LYS A 8 -12.36 7.13 14.76
C LYS A 8 -11.25 7.85 13.98
N ARG A 9 -10.18 8.28 14.66
CA ARG A 9 -9.05 8.95 14.01
C ARG A 9 -8.36 8.05 12.99
N VAL A 10 -8.03 6.82 13.39
CA VAL A 10 -7.41 5.84 12.49
C VAL A 10 -8.34 5.52 11.31
N ALA A 11 -9.65 5.45 11.52
CA ALA A 11 -10.60 5.22 10.43
C ALA A 11 -10.69 6.40 9.43
N GLU A 12 -10.40 7.62 9.87
CA GLU A 12 -10.41 8.84 9.05
C GLU A 12 -9.06 9.10 8.37
N ASP A 13 -7.97 8.50 8.87
CA ASP A 13 -6.64 8.56 8.25
C ASP A 13 -6.63 7.91 6.86
N GLU A 14 -5.82 8.47 5.96
CA GLU A 14 -5.67 8.00 4.59
C GLU A 14 -4.64 6.87 4.49
N CYS A 15 -5.01 5.81 3.78
CA CYS A 15 -4.08 4.76 3.40
C CYS A 15 -3.03 5.30 2.42
N PRO A 16 -1.72 5.18 2.70
CA PRO A 16 -0.67 5.72 1.85
C PRO A 16 -0.63 5.03 0.47
N HIS A 17 -1.12 3.80 0.37
CA HIS A 17 -1.11 3.02 -0.87
C HIS A 17 -2.26 3.40 -1.82
N CYS A 18 -3.50 3.47 -1.33
CA CYS A 18 -4.68 3.71 -2.18
C CYS A 18 -5.38 5.06 -1.98
N ARG A 19 -4.85 5.91 -1.08
CA ARG A 19 -5.38 7.24 -0.70
C ARG A 19 -6.85 7.26 -0.24
N LYS A 20 -7.39 6.10 0.13
CA LYS A 20 -8.72 6.00 0.75
C LYS A 20 -8.58 5.99 2.27
N GLN A 21 -9.57 6.55 2.95
CA GLN A 21 -9.66 6.43 4.40
C GLN A 21 -9.68 4.96 4.84
N TYR A 22 -9.00 4.62 5.93
CA TYR A 22 -8.96 3.23 6.42
C TYR A 22 -10.35 2.68 6.75
N GLY A 23 -11.24 3.51 7.27
CA GLY A 23 -12.64 3.15 7.54
C GLY A 23 -13.48 2.83 6.29
N LYS A 24 -13.00 3.19 5.09
CA LYS A 24 -13.65 2.89 3.80
C LYS A 24 -13.10 1.64 3.12
N HIS A 25 -12.14 0.94 3.73
CA HIS A 25 -11.63 -0.31 3.19
C HIS A 25 -12.58 -1.47 3.48
N SER A 26 -12.75 -2.35 2.50
CA SER A 26 -13.16 -3.72 2.82
C SER A 26 -12.00 -4.45 3.51
N LYS A 27 -12.29 -5.45 4.35
CA LYS A 27 -11.26 -6.25 5.04
C LYS A 27 -10.20 -6.79 4.07
N LYS A 28 -10.62 -7.27 2.90
CA LYS A 28 -9.73 -7.78 1.84
C LYS A 28 -8.87 -6.67 1.22
N ALA A 29 -9.42 -5.48 0.99
CA ALA A 29 -8.67 -4.36 0.44
C ALA A 29 -7.64 -3.82 1.44
N PHE A 30 -7.99 -3.75 2.72
CA PHE A 30 -7.10 -3.31 3.78
C PHE A 30 -5.86 -4.22 3.90
N ILE A 31 -6.08 -5.54 3.96
CA ILE A 31 -4.98 -6.51 4.02
C ILE A 31 -4.09 -6.41 2.79
N ARG A 32 -4.67 -6.27 1.58
CA ARG A 32 -3.87 -6.06 0.36
C ARG A 32 -3.00 -4.80 0.44
N CYS A 33 -3.58 -3.67 0.86
CA CYS A 33 -2.81 -2.43 0.99
C CYS A 33 -1.69 -2.52 2.03
N LEU A 34 -1.91 -3.25 3.13
CA LEU A 34 -0.85 -3.50 4.12
C LEU A 34 0.28 -4.34 3.53
N VAL A 35 -0.05 -5.47 2.89
CA VAL A 35 0.96 -6.36 2.29
C VAL A 35 1.75 -5.64 1.19
N THR A 36 1.08 -4.86 0.35
CA THR A 36 1.78 -4.08 -0.68
C THR A 36 2.65 -2.98 -0.08
N ALA A 37 2.17 -2.24 0.93
CA ALA A 37 2.97 -1.23 1.61
C ALA A 37 4.21 -1.82 2.31
N ASP A 38 4.07 -2.99 2.95
CA ASP A 38 5.19 -3.69 3.58
C ASP A 38 6.21 -4.18 2.52
N TYR A 39 5.73 -4.67 1.38
CA TYR A 39 6.59 -5.06 0.26
C TYR A 39 7.34 -3.85 -0.31
N ASP A 40 6.66 -2.73 -0.53
CA ASP A 40 7.27 -1.50 -1.03
C ASP A 40 8.32 -0.97 -0.06
N LEU A 41 8.05 -1.03 1.26
CA LEU A 41 9.00 -0.61 2.28
C LEU A 41 10.25 -1.51 2.31
N ALA A 42 10.06 -2.83 2.26
CA ALA A 42 11.16 -3.78 2.20
C ALA A 42 12.02 -3.56 0.95
N ASN A 43 11.39 -3.33 -0.20
CA ASN A 43 12.08 -3.05 -1.44
C ASN A 43 12.85 -1.72 -1.38
N ALA A 44 12.27 -0.68 -0.78
CA ALA A 44 12.93 0.60 -0.56
C ALA A 44 14.16 0.47 0.35
N ILE A 45 14.07 -0.32 1.43
CA ILE A 45 15.22 -0.60 2.32
C ILE A 45 16.35 -1.27 1.54
N VAL A 46 16.06 -2.32 0.78
CA VAL A 46 17.06 -3.04 -0.03
C VAL A 46 17.71 -2.11 -1.05
N MET A 47 16.94 -1.23 -1.71
CA MET A 47 17.50 -0.26 -2.64
C MET A 47 18.40 0.77 -1.96
N ILE A 48 18.02 1.26 -0.77
CA ILE A 48 18.84 2.19 0.01
C ILE A 48 20.17 1.53 0.42
N GLU A 49 20.14 0.28 0.86
CA GLU A 49 21.35 -0.48 1.20
C GLU A 49 22.26 -0.65 -0.02
N ARG A 50 21.70 -1.04 -1.17
CA ARG A 50 22.46 -1.14 -2.43
C ARG A 50 23.10 0.19 -2.85
N LEU A 51 22.38 1.31 -2.70
CA LEU A 51 22.91 2.64 -2.99
C LEU A 51 24.04 3.04 -2.02
N LYS A 52 23.91 2.70 -0.73
CA LYS A 52 24.97 2.92 0.26
C LYS A 52 26.22 2.09 -0.03
N GLU A 53 26.07 0.90 -0.60
CA GLU A 53 27.16 0.03 -1.05
C GLU A 53 27.78 0.47 -2.38
N GLY A 54 27.29 1.55 -2.99
CA GLY A 54 27.83 2.11 -4.25
C GLY A 54 27.32 1.42 -5.51
N ALA A 55 26.25 0.61 -5.42
CA ALA A 55 25.63 0.02 -6.60
C ALA A 55 24.85 1.08 -7.40
N LYS A 56 24.94 1.03 -8.74
CA LYS A 56 24.16 1.91 -9.63
C LYS A 56 22.67 1.59 -9.52
N PRO A 57 21.77 2.60 -9.60
CA PRO A 57 20.34 2.38 -9.56
C PRO A 57 19.92 1.49 -10.74
N VAL A 58 19.18 0.42 -10.44
CA VAL A 58 18.56 -0.43 -11.45
C VAL A 58 17.18 0.16 -11.71
N GLU A 59 16.89 0.48 -12.97
CA GLU A 59 15.57 0.99 -13.38
C GLU A 59 14.50 -0.04 -13.05
N ILE A 60 13.61 0.32 -12.13
CA ILE A 60 12.47 -0.51 -11.76
C ILE A 60 11.46 -0.36 -12.89
N VAL A 61 11.31 -1.39 -13.72
CA VAL A 61 10.26 -1.45 -14.74
C VAL A 61 8.93 -1.65 -13.99
N GLY A 62 8.24 -0.55 -13.74
CA GLY A 62 6.90 -0.55 -13.16
C GLY A 62 5.88 -1.09 -14.15
N GLY A 63 5.52 -2.36 -13.99
CA GLY A 63 4.36 -2.99 -14.63
C GLY A 63 3.46 -3.60 -13.55
N VAL A 64 2.72 -2.75 -12.82
CA VAL A 64 1.55 -3.23 -12.07
C VAL A 64 0.41 -3.24 -13.08
N ASP A 65 0.19 -4.39 -13.71
CA ASP A 65 -1.00 -4.66 -14.50
C ASP A 65 -2.23 -4.58 -13.58
N GLY A 66 -2.82 -3.39 -13.51
CA GLY A 66 -4.16 -3.17 -13.01
C GLY A 66 -5.16 -3.59 -14.07
N GLY A 67 -5.92 -4.65 -13.81
CA GLY A 67 -6.94 -5.13 -14.74
C GLY A 67 -7.81 -6.23 -14.15
N GLY A 68 -8.46 -5.96 -13.01
CA GLY A 68 -9.62 -6.74 -12.60
C GLY A 68 -10.87 -6.19 -13.28
N GLU A 69 -11.31 -6.79 -14.36
CA GLU A 69 -12.67 -6.63 -14.88
C GLU A 69 -13.55 -7.74 -14.29
N GLU A 70 -14.33 -7.38 -13.26
CA GLU A 70 -15.56 -8.09 -12.91
C GLU A 70 -16.65 -7.61 -13.90
N GLY A 71 -17.06 -8.49 -14.82
CA GLY A 71 -18.21 -8.27 -15.70
C GLY A 71 -19.21 -9.43 -15.58
N LYS A 72 -20.36 -9.14 -14.94
CA LYS A 72 -21.68 -9.75 -15.20
C LYS A 72 -22.01 -9.64 -16.71
N ASP A 73 -22.80 -10.49 -17.36
CA ASP A 73 -24.04 -11.19 -17.02
C ASP A 73 -24.11 -12.58 -17.70
#